data_AF-A0A364K9W4-F1
#
_entry.id   AF-A0A364K9W4-F1
#
_cell.length_a   1.000
_cell.length_b   1.000
_cell.length_c   1.000
_cell.angle_alpha   90.00
_cell.angle_beta   90.00
_cell.angle_gamma   90.00
#
_symmetry.space_group_name_H-M   'P 1'
#
loop_
_entity.id
_entity.type
_entity.pdbx_description
1 polymer ?
#
loop_
_entity_poly.entity_id
_entity_poly.type
_entity_poly.pdbx_seq_one_letter_code
_entity_poly.pdbx_strand_id
1 'polypeptide(L)'
;MKTKRLMCLISFIILLNSIISLNTPVHAQVASPELEKIYLFKAMEALTGAPWNYLAAMNQYEQNLTKLQKKKSEKKGLISIQVSPSIWAGPANPDLESMYPRSIQFFAGIGRDGNGDGLANPKDDMDILYSIAHFLTQKGQTPQNIREQLWQYYQHSVPVDIITHIAKIFEKYERIDLDKYTFPIPLHYNYSYRSTWGTGRNWGGRRIHEGTDIFAGYGTPIRSTCYGYIELMGWNRFGGWRIGIRDTQNNYHYFAHLAGFRKGLKQGDIVKPGELIGSVGSTGYGPPGTAGKFPPHLHYGLYKFNGRTTYSYDPFPSLKRWELSLKQKMKIKKKKGQKPTWNSNDVKI
;
A
#
# COMPACT_ATOMS: atom_id res chain seq x y z
N MET A 1 -84.18 -25.68 28.84
CA MET A 1 -82.84 -25.79 29.46
C MET A 1 -81.80 -25.99 28.37
N LYS A 2 -80.68 -25.28 28.49
CA LYS A 2 -79.57 -25.18 27.53
C LYS A 2 -79.07 -26.56 27.07
N THR A 3 -78.82 -26.75 25.77
CA THR A 3 -77.46 -26.98 25.21
C THR A 3 -77.50 -27.10 23.69
N LYS A 4 -76.63 -26.32 23.04
CA LYS A 4 -76.33 -26.31 21.61
C LYS A 4 -75.65 -27.63 21.19
N ARG A 5 -76.03 -28.19 20.04
CA ARG A 5 -75.13 -29.00 19.19
C ARG A 5 -75.32 -28.58 17.74
N LEU A 6 -74.38 -27.77 17.28
CA LEU A 6 -74.20 -27.35 15.89
C LEU A 6 -73.48 -28.49 15.16
N MET A 7 -74.15 -29.14 14.21
CA MET A 7 -73.49 -30.02 13.24
C MET A 7 -72.90 -29.16 12.14
N CYS A 8 -71.56 -29.08 12.05
CA CYS A 8 -70.88 -28.54 10.88
C CYS A 8 -70.58 -29.69 9.91
N LEU A 9 -71.17 -29.59 8.71
CA LEU A 9 -70.86 -30.43 7.56
C LEU A 9 -69.41 -30.19 7.11
N ILE A 10 -68.68 -31.28 6.90
CA ILE A 10 -67.36 -31.33 6.29
C ILE A 10 -67.54 -31.11 4.79
N SER A 11 -67.01 -30.01 4.24
CA SER A 11 -66.81 -29.84 2.80
C SER A 11 -65.32 -29.83 2.51
N PHE A 12 -64.91 -30.79 1.70
CA PHE A 12 -63.53 -31.09 1.32
C PHE A 12 -63.14 -30.14 0.18
N ILE A 13 -62.20 -29.21 0.43
CA ILE A 13 -61.55 -28.42 -0.63
C ILE A 13 -60.04 -28.66 -0.50
N ILE A 14 -59.51 -29.45 -1.43
CA ILE A 14 -58.06 -29.61 -1.62
C ILE A 14 -57.57 -28.33 -2.32
N LEU A 15 -56.89 -27.46 -1.60
CA LEU A 15 -56.10 -26.37 -2.15
C LEU A 15 -54.63 -26.81 -2.21
N LEU A 16 -54.22 -27.25 -3.40
CA LEU A 16 -52.83 -27.53 -3.72
C LEU A 16 -52.10 -26.18 -3.80
N ASN A 17 -51.50 -25.74 -2.70
CA ASN A 17 -50.58 -24.61 -2.72
C ASN A 17 -49.25 -25.07 -3.32
N SER A 18 -49.09 -24.83 -4.61
CA SER A 18 -47.79 -24.86 -5.27
C SER A 18 -46.92 -23.75 -4.67
N ILE A 19 -46.05 -24.11 -3.74
CA ILE A 19 -44.93 -23.24 -3.35
C ILE A 19 -44.00 -23.18 -4.54
N ILE A 20 -44.17 -22.15 -5.37
CA ILE A 20 -43.19 -21.76 -6.37
C ILE A 20 -42.01 -21.21 -5.58
N SER A 21 -41.03 -22.07 -5.29
CA SER A 21 -39.70 -21.63 -4.87
C SER A 21 -39.10 -20.84 -6.02
N LEU A 22 -39.23 -19.51 -5.97
CA LEU A 22 -38.39 -18.61 -6.73
C LEU A 22 -36.96 -18.78 -6.22
N ASN A 23 -36.27 -19.80 -6.75
CA ASN A 23 -34.82 -19.89 -6.72
C ASN A 23 -34.30 -18.76 -7.61
N THR A 24 -34.30 -17.52 -7.11
CA THR A 24 -33.35 -16.54 -7.62
C THR A 24 -31.99 -17.05 -7.17
N PRO A 25 -31.09 -17.46 -8.08
CA PRO A 25 -29.72 -17.66 -7.67
C PRO A 25 -29.23 -16.30 -7.16
N VAL A 26 -29.07 -16.18 -5.85
CA VAL A 26 -28.17 -15.18 -5.30
C VAL A 26 -26.82 -15.57 -5.85
N HIS A 27 -26.46 -14.96 -6.97
CA HIS A 27 -25.12 -15.03 -7.50
C HIS A 27 -24.27 -14.32 -6.44
N ALA A 28 -23.77 -15.08 -5.46
CA ALA A 28 -22.72 -14.60 -4.58
C ALA A 28 -21.61 -14.13 -5.52
N GLN A 29 -21.45 -12.81 -5.63
CA GLN A 29 -20.30 -12.25 -6.34
C GLN A 29 -19.08 -12.90 -5.70
N VAL A 30 -18.36 -13.72 -6.47
CA VAL A 30 -17.08 -14.28 -6.05
C VAL A 30 -16.28 -13.09 -5.53
N ALA A 31 -15.94 -13.13 -4.24
CA ALA A 31 -15.22 -12.05 -3.60
C ALA A 31 -13.94 -11.79 -4.39
N SER A 32 -13.57 -10.51 -4.60
CA SER A 32 -12.28 -10.25 -5.25
C SER A 32 -11.15 -10.81 -4.37
N PRO A 33 -10.03 -11.27 -4.95
CA PRO A 33 -8.91 -11.77 -4.15
C PRO A 33 -8.40 -10.78 -3.10
N GLU A 34 -8.55 -9.47 -3.33
CA GLU A 34 -8.24 -8.42 -2.35
C GLU A 34 -9.22 -8.41 -1.18
N LEU A 35 -10.51 -8.64 -1.45
CA LEU A 35 -11.53 -8.69 -0.44
C LEU A 35 -11.35 -9.93 0.45
N GLU A 36 -11.04 -11.09 -0.14
CA GLU A 36 -10.70 -12.31 0.61
C GLU A 36 -9.51 -12.09 1.54
N LYS A 37 -8.46 -11.39 1.08
CA LYS A 37 -7.29 -11.05 1.92
C LYS A 37 -7.67 -10.19 3.11
N ILE A 38 -8.48 -9.16 2.91
CA ILE A 38 -8.91 -8.28 4.00
C ILE A 38 -9.68 -9.10 5.04
N TYR A 39 -10.61 -9.96 4.61
CA TYR A 39 -11.35 -10.81 5.55
C TYR A 39 -10.43 -11.76 6.31
N LEU A 40 -9.44 -12.34 5.63
CA LEU A 40 -8.45 -13.19 6.25
C LEU A 40 -7.65 -12.44 7.35
N PHE A 41 -7.14 -11.24 7.07
CA PHE A 41 -6.41 -10.44 8.06
C PHE A 41 -7.28 -10.01 9.24
N LYS A 42 -8.54 -9.63 8.99
CA LYS A 42 -9.49 -9.24 10.05
C LYS A 42 -9.92 -10.44 10.90
N ALA A 43 -10.07 -11.62 10.30
CA ALA A 43 -10.31 -12.86 11.04
C ALA A 43 -9.14 -13.17 11.97
N MET A 44 -7.90 -13.01 11.49
CA MET A 44 -6.70 -13.18 12.32
C MET A 44 -6.64 -12.18 13.47
N GLU A 45 -6.99 -10.92 13.23
CA GLU A 45 -7.12 -9.91 14.30
C GLU A 45 -8.14 -10.34 15.36
N ALA A 46 -9.31 -10.83 14.96
CA ALA A 46 -10.33 -11.31 15.89
C ALA A 46 -9.86 -12.51 16.72
N LEU A 47 -9.05 -13.40 16.13
CA LEU A 47 -8.57 -14.63 16.79
C LEU A 47 -7.36 -14.39 17.70
N THR A 48 -6.50 -13.42 17.38
CA THR A 48 -5.18 -13.27 18.01
C THR A 48 -4.96 -11.92 18.69
N GLY A 49 -5.81 -10.93 18.38
CA GLY A 49 -5.60 -9.53 18.75
C GLY A 49 -4.48 -8.83 17.97
N ALA A 50 -3.88 -9.48 16.96
CA ALA A 50 -2.88 -8.84 16.10
C ALA A 50 -3.56 -7.86 15.14
N PRO A 51 -3.18 -6.57 15.11
CA PRO A 51 -3.88 -5.60 14.28
C PRO A 51 -3.83 -5.98 12.79
N TRP A 52 -5.00 -6.03 12.14
CA TRP A 52 -5.13 -6.54 10.77
C TRP A 52 -4.26 -5.75 9.78
N ASN A 53 -4.10 -4.46 10.03
CA ASN A 53 -3.36 -3.53 9.19
C ASN A 53 -1.85 -3.83 9.19
N TYR A 54 -1.28 -4.33 10.28
CA TYR A 54 0.12 -4.76 10.33
C TYR A 54 0.33 -6.08 9.58
N LEU A 55 -0.59 -7.05 9.73
CA LEU A 55 -0.55 -8.30 8.96
C LEU A 55 -0.65 -8.02 7.46
N ALA A 56 -1.59 -7.16 7.06
CA ALA A 56 -1.75 -6.73 5.69
C ALA A 56 -0.52 -5.99 5.15
N ALA A 57 0.07 -5.10 5.96
CA ALA A 57 1.26 -4.33 5.59
C ALA A 57 2.51 -5.20 5.41
N MET A 58 2.71 -6.17 6.31
CA MET A 58 3.77 -7.16 6.20
C MET A 58 3.59 -7.99 4.92
N ASN A 59 2.38 -8.48 4.66
CA ASN A 59 2.06 -9.18 3.41
C ASN A 59 2.34 -8.33 2.16
N GLN A 60 1.93 -7.06 2.18
CA GLN A 60 2.17 -6.13 1.07
C GLN A 60 3.67 -5.88 0.85
N TYR A 61 4.45 -5.77 1.92
CA TYR A 61 5.91 -5.64 1.86
C TYR A 61 6.56 -6.88 1.21
N GLU A 62 6.21 -8.09 1.67
CA GLU A 62 6.71 -9.34 1.10
C GLU A 62 6.32 -9.53 -0.37
N GLN A 63 5.10 -9.14 -0.73
CA GLN A 63 4.65 -9.15 -2.12
C GLN A 63 5.50 -8.23 -3.00
N ASN A 64 5.87 -7.05 -2.49
CA ASN A 64 6.72 -6.10 -3.21
C ASN A 64 8.12 -6.66 -3.42
N LEU A 65 8.73 -7.27 -2.41
CA LEU A 65 10.05 -7.90 -2.52
C LEU A 65 10.05 -9.07 -3.51
N THR A 66 9.05 -9.95 -3.42
CA THR A 66 8.94 -11.12 -4.30
C THR A 66 8.85 -10.72 -5.78
N LYS A 67 8.02 -9.72 -6.09
CA LYS A 67 7.90 -9.15 -7.45
C LYS A 67 9.23 -8.61 -7.97
N LEU A 68 10.03 -7.97 -7.11
CA LEU A 68 11.31 -7.40 -7.50
C LEU A 68 12.38 -8.46 -7.72
N GLN A 69 12.41 -9.50 -6.88
CA GLN A 69 13.37 -10.59 -7.01
C GLN A 69 13.04 -11.53 -8.19
N LYS A 70 11.90 -11.34 -8.87
CA LYS A 70 11.38 -12.22 -9.93
C LYS A 70 11.35 -13.70 -9.51
N LYS A 71 11.27 -13.97 -8.20
CA LYS A 71 11.20 -15.34 -7.69
C LYS A 71 9.84 -15.90 -8.06
N LYS A 72 9.85 -17.07 -8.71
CA LYS A 72 8.63 -17.85 -8.91
C LYS A 72 8.20 -18.34 -7.53
N SER A 73 7.08 -17.83 -7.03
CA SER A 73 6.49 -18.37 -5.81
C SER A 73 6.04 -19.80 -6.10
N GLU A 74 6.60 -20.77 -5.40
CA GLU A 74 6.11 -22.16 -5.43
C GLU A 74 4.78 -22.29 -4.66
N LYS A 75 4.50 -21.31 -3.79
CA LYS A 75 3.27 -21.22 -3.00
C LYS A 75 2.13 -20.62 -3.83
N LYS A 76 0.99 -21.32 -3.88
CA LYS A 76 -0.27 -20.91 -4.54
C LYS A 76 -1.26 -20.19 -3.62
N GLY A 77 -0.86 -19.85 -2.40
CA GLY A 77 -1.71 -19.19 -1.41
C GLY A 77 -2.11 -17.76 -1.77
N LEU A 78 -3.10 -17.26 -1.04
CA LEU A 78 -3.65 -15.91 -1.09
C LEU A 78 -2.64 -14.86 -0.58
N ILE A 79 -1.81 -15.19 0.41
CA ILE A 79 -0.81 -14.28 0.98
C ILE A 79 0.62 -14.54 0.50
N SER A 80 1.41 -13.47 0.46
CA SER A 80 2.81 -13.44 0.01
C SER A 80 3.83 -13.56 1.14
N ILE A 81 3.41 -13.61 2.41
CA ILE A 81 4.34 -13.83 3.53
C ILE A 81 4.94 -15.24 3.41
N GLN A 82 6.26 -15.30 3.51
CA GLN A 82 7.05 -16.52 3.59
C GLN A 82 7.93 -16.43 4.82
N VAL A 83 7.93 -17.49 5.62
CA VAL A 83 8.79 -17.62 6.82
C VAL A 83 9.95 -18.54 6.47
N SER A 84 11.17 -18.18 6.85
CA SER A 84 12.32 -19.06 6.62
C SER A 84 12.19 -20.33 7.48
N PRO A 85 12.67 -21.50 7.01
CA PRO A 85 12.60 -22.74 7.80
C PRO A 85 13.23 -22.61 9.19
N SER A 86 14.33 -21.86 9.31
CA SER A 86 15.00 -21.59 10.58
C SER A 86 14.16 -20.75 11.56
N ILE A 87 13.39 -19.77 11.08
CA ILE A 87 12.46 -19.00 11.93
C ILE A 87 11.21 -19.85 12.26
N TRP A 88 10.72 -20.62 11.27
CA TRP A 88 9.52 -21.44 11.41
C TRP A 88 9.71 -22.55 12.43
N ALA A 89 10.70 -23.42 12.21
CA ALA A 89 10.96 -24.61 13.02
C ALA A 89 11.82 -24.34 14.25
N GLY A 90 12.54 -23.21 14.27
CA GLY A 90 13.49 -22.83 15.31
C GLY A 90 14.95 -23.05 14.87
N PRO A 91 15.89 -22.16 15.23
CA PRO A 91 17.24 -22.17 14.68
C PRO A 91 18.08 -23.39 15.08
N ALA A 92 17.73 -24.04 16.20
CA ALA A 92 18.41 -25.23 16.71
C ALA A 92 17.65 -26.54 16.38
N ASN A 93 16.56 -26.47 15.61
CA ASN A 93 15.79 -27.65 15.27
C ASN A 93 16.56 -28.51 14.23
N PRO A 94 16.85 -29.79 14.53
CA PRO A 94 17.50 -30.68 13.56
C PRO A 94 16.63 -30.96 12.33
N ASP A 95 15.31 -30.80 12.45
CA ASP A 95 14.35 -30.92 11.35
C ASP A 95 13.72 -29.56 11.04
N LEU A 96 14.32 -28.83 10.10
CA LEU A 96 13.84 -27.50 9.68
C LEU A 96 12.53 -27.53 8.89
N GLU A 97 12.12 -28.71 8.41
CA GLU A 97 10.85 -28.92 7.69
C GLU A 97 9.75 -29.45 8.62
N SER A 98 10.01 -29.49 9.93
CA SER A 98 9.06 -29.99 10.91
C SER A 98 7.74 -29.22 10.85
N MET A 99 6.65 -29.96 10.74
CA MET A 99 5.28 -29.41 10.82
C MET A 99 4.62 -29.74 12.17
N TYR A 100 5.33 -30.36 13.11
CA TYR A 100 4.74 -30.78 14.39
C TYR A 100 4.87 -29.66 15.44
N PRO A 101 3.75 -29.05 15.91
CA PRO A 101 3.81 -27.85 16.75
C PRO A 101 4.64 -28.01 18.04
N ARG A 102 4.62 -29.20 18.67
CA ARG A 102 5.41 -29.47 19.89
C ARG A 102 6.92 -29.43 19.63
N SER A 103 7.36 -30.01 18.52
CA SER A 103 8.78 -30.00 18.11
C SER A 103 9.22 -28.57 17.81
N ILE A 104 8.43 -27.87 16.99
CA ILE A 104 8.68 -26.47 16.61
C ILE A 104 8.83 -25.58 17.85
N GLN A 105 7.89 -25.66 18.80
CA GLN A 105 7.91 -24.84 20.02
C GLN A 105 9.08 -25.20 20.95
N PHE A 106 9.45 -26.48 21.05
CA PHE A 106 10.61 -26.91 21.84
C PHE A 106 11.90 -26.22 21.38
N PHE A 107 12.06 -26.02 20.06
CA PHE A 107 13.21 -25.33 19.47
C PHE A 107 13.00 -23.81 19.29
N ALA A 108 11.99 -23.23 19.96
CA ALA A 108 11.63 -21.82 19.89
C ALA A 108 11.30 -21.32 18.46
N GLY A 109 10.83 -22.20 17.58
CA GLY A 109 10.25 -21.82 16.30
C GLY A 109 8.89 -21.16 16.46
N ILE A 110 8.52 -20.32 15.49
CA ILE A 110 7.26 -19.57 15.53
C ILE A 110 6.05 -20.35 15.00
N GLY A 111 6.28 -21.47 14.30
CA GLY A 111 5.25 -22.23 13.61
C GLY A 111 4.17 -22.76 14.58
N ARG A 112 2.91 -22.49 14.24
CA ARG A 112 1.71 -22.88 14.97
C ARG A 112 0.64 -23.37 13.99
N ASP A 113 -0.11 -24.36 14.44
CA ASP A 113 -1.32 -24.85 13.78
C ASP A 113 -2.43 -23.80 13.95
N GLY A 114 -2.75 -23.12 12.85
CA GLY A 114 -3.72 -22.03 12.79
C GLY A 114 -5.07 -22.46 12.22
N ASN A 115 -5.13 -23.59 11.51
CA ASN A 115 -6.37 -24.12 10.94
C ASN A 115 -6.99 -25.27 11.77
N GLY A 116 -6.26 -25.80 12.76
CA GLY A 116 -6.69 -26.85 13.68
C GLY A 116 -6.53 -28.27 13.14
N ASP A 117 -5.73 -28.51 12.10
CA ASP A 117 -5.54 -29.83 11.48
C ASP A 117 -4.48 -30.70 12.17
N GLY A 118 -3.82 -30.16 13.20
CA GLY A 118 -2.77 -30.81 13.98
C GLY A 118 -1.35 -30.54 13.46
N LEU A 119 -1.20 -29.83 12.34
CA LEU A 119 0.08 -29.49 11.72
C LEU A 119 0.26 -27.97 11.66
N ALA A 120 1.51 -27.52 11.79
CA ALA A 120 1.93 -26.16 11.49
C ALA A 120 2.64 -26.16 10.13
N ASN A 121 1.86 -26.06 9.06
CA ASN A 121 2.33 -26.13 7.68
C ASN A 121 2.80 -24.75 7.17
N PRO A 122 4.11 -24.57 6.87
CA PRO A 122 4.65 -23.28 6.38
C PRO A 122 4.21 -22.92 4.96
N LYS A 123 3.36 -23.73 4.33
CA LYS A 123 2.75 -23.46 3.00
C LYS A 123 1.27 -23.09 3.10
N ASP A 124 0.65 -23.28 4.27
CA ASP A 124 -0.74 -22.92 4.52
C ASP A 124 -0.86 -21.46 5.00
N ASP A 125 -1.82 -20.73 4.46
CA ASP A 125 -1.97 -19.30 4.77
C ASP A 125 -2.47 -19.02 6.18
N MET A 126 -3.33 -19.90 6.72
CA MET A 126 -3.86 -19.77 8.08
C MET A 126 -2.76 -20.02 9.10
N ASP A 127 -1.98 -21.09 8.91
CA ASP A 127 -0.86 -21.41 9.81
C ASP A 127 0.18 -20.29 9.80
N ILE A 128 0.54 -19.76 8.63
CA ILE A 128 1.50 -18.66 8.51
C ILE A 128 0.99 -17.42 9.23
N LEU A 129 -0.25 -17.00 8.96
CA LEU A 129 -0.77 -15.78 9.57
C LEU A 129 -0.98 -15.93 11.06
N TYR A 130 -1.48 -17.08 11.51
CA TYR A 130 -1.64 -17.35 12.93
C TYR A 130 -0.30 -17.32 13.65
N SER A 131 0.72 -17.96 13.09
CA SER A 131 2.10 -17.95 13.61
C SER A 131 2.67 -16.53 13.69
N ILE A 132 2.56 -15.75 12.61
CA ILE A 132 3.04 -14.36 12.55
C ILE A 132 2.27 -13.47 13.51
N ALA A 133 0.96 -13.61 13.60
CA ALA A 133 0.11 -12.82 14.49
C ALA A 133 0.48 -13.02 15.95
N HIS A 134 0.67 -14.29 16.38
CA HIS A 134 1.18 -14.61 17.72
C HIS A 134 2.59 -14.08 17.96
N PHE A 135 3.47 -14.19 16.97
CA PHE A 135 4.83 -13.65 17.07
C PHE A 135 4.83 -12.12 17.26
N LEU A 136 4.09 -11.39 16.43
CA LEU A 136 4.02 -9.93 16.46
C LEU A 136 3.40 -9.39 17.76
N THR A 137 2.51 -10.14 18.38
CA THR A 137 1.79 -9.72 19.60
C THR A 137 2.36 -10.33 20.88
N GLN A 138 3.42 -11.12 20.81
CA GLN A 138 4.03 -11.79 21.96
C GLN A 138 4.42 -10.83 23.10
N LYS A 139 4.81 -9.60 22.76
CA LYS A 139 5.16 -8.55 23.74
C LYS A 139 4.01 -7.59 24.04
N GLY A 140 2.81 -7.84 23.51
CA GLY A 140 1.66 -6.94 23.56
C GLY A 140 1.37 -6.27 22.21
N GLN A 141 0.21 -5.61 22.13
CA GLN A 141 -0.38 -5.13 20.88
C GLN A 141 -0.11 -3.65 20.60
N THR A 142 0.74 -2.99 21.40
CA THR A 142 1.05 -1.57 21.16
C THR A 142 1.86 -1.41 19.88
N PRO A 143 1.74 -0.28 19.16
CA PRO A 143 2.56 -0.03 17.96
C PRO A 143 4.07 -0.15 18.21
N GLN A 144 4.53 0.20 19.42
CA GLN A 144 5.93 0.07 19.80
C GLN A 144 6.34 -1.40 19.94
N ASN A 145 5.54 -2.24 20.61
CA ASN A 145 5.84 -3.65 20.79
C ASN A 145 5.83 -4.41 19.46
N ILE A 146 4.90 -4.07 18.55
CA ILE A 146 4.86 -4.64 17.21
C ILE A 146 6.10 -4.22 16.40
N ARG A 147 6.52 -2.95 16.48
CA ARG A 147 7.76 -2.50 15.82
C ARG A 147 8.99 -3.24 16.33
N GLU A 148 9.07 -3.51 17.62
CA GLU A 148 10.13 -4.34 18.19
C GLU A 148 10.12 -5.76 17.64
N GLN A 149 8.94 -6.38 17.51
CA GLN A 149 8.82 -7.72 16.93
C GLN A 149 9.15 -7.74 15.43
N LEU A 150 8.74 -6.72 14.68
CA LEU A 150 9.16 -6.55 13.28
C LEU A 150 10.69 -6.42 13.17
N TRP A 151 11.34 -5.70 14.09
CA TRP A 151 12.80 -5.63 14.13
C TRP A 151 13.41 -7.01 14.42
N GLN A 152 12.85 -7.77 15.37
CA GLN A 152 13.31 -9.14 15.64
C GLN A 152 13.16 -10.06 14.42
N TYR A 153 12.09 -9.91 13.65
CA TYR A 153 11.86 -10.70 12.44
C TYR A 153 12.79 -10.32 11.29
N TYR A 154 12.89 -9.03 10.98
CA TYR A 154 13.58 -8.54 9.78
C TYR A 154 15.06 -8.19 10.00
N GLN A 155 15.49 -7.96 11.24
CA GLN A 155 16.85 -7.55 11.61
C GLN A 155 17.34 -6.31 10.83
N HIS A 156 16.41 -5.43 10.44
CA HIS A 156 16.69 -4.26 9.62
C HIS A 156 15.61 -3.18 9.81
N SER A 157 15.99 -1.91 9.94
CA SER A 157 15.06 -0.80 10.26
C SER A 157 14.16 -0.43 9.09
N VAL A 158 14.70 -0.40 7.86
CA VAL A 158 13.94 -0.03 6.66
C VAL A 158 12.65 -0.86 6.48
N PRO A 159 12.65 -2.21 6.52
CA PRO A 159 11.40 -2.99 6.51
C PRO A 159 10.43 -2.60 7.63
N VAL A 160 10.93 -2.42 8.86
CA VAL A 160 10.09 -2.03 10.02
C VAL A 160 9.38 -0.72 9.76
N ASP A 161 10.09 0.30 9.26
CA ASP A 161 9.51 1.60 8.97
C ASP A 161 8.55 1.54 7.77
N ILE A 162 8.88 0.81 6.71
CA ILE A 162 7.98 0.63 5.56
C ILE A 162 6.67 -0.04 6.01
N ILE A 163 6.75 -1.17 6.72
CA ILE A 163 5.58 -1.91 7.19
C ILE A 163 4.74 -1.05 8.14
N THR A 164 5.37 -0.37 9.10
CA THR A 164 4.67 0.51 10.05
C THR A 164 3.86 1.58 9.32
N HIS A 165 4.44 2.23 8.30
CA HIS A 165 3.74 3.29 7.59
C HIS A 165 2.68 2.76 6.62
N ILE A 166 2.91 1.61 5.97
CA ILE A 166 1.87 0.94 5.18
C ILE A 166 0.69 0.55 6.08
N ALA A 167 0.94 0.08 7.30
CA ALA A 167 -0.10 -0.26 8.26
C ALA A 167 -0.97 0.96 8.61
N LYS A 168 -0.36 2.14 8.83
CA LYS A 168 -1.11 3.39 9.05
C LYS A 168 -1.94 3.81 7.82
N ILE A 169 -1.42 3.57 6.62
CA ILE A 169 -2.16 3.83 5.38
C ILE A 169 -3.39 2.91 5.29
N PHE A 170 -3.23 1.62 5.55
CA PHE A 170 -4.31 0.64 5.52
C PHE A 170 -5.35 0.90 6.60
N GLU A 171 -4.92 1.27 7.82
CA GLU A 171 -5.82 1.71 8.88
C GLU A 171 -6.66 2.92 8.46
N LYS A 172 -6.03 3.96 7.89
CA LYS A 172 -6.72 5.19 7.47
C LYS A 172 -7.79 4.97 6.39
N TYR A 173 -7.55 4.05 5.46
CA TYR A 173 -8.45 3.84 4.31
C TYR A 173 -9.31 2.58 4.42
N GLU A 174 -9.07 1.74 5.43
CA GLU A 174 -9.74 0.46 5.69
C GLU A 174 -9.77 -0.50 4.49
N ARG A 175 -8.75 -0.42 3.62
CA ARG A 175 -8.61 -1.23 2.40
C ARG A 175 -7.16 -1.33 1.95
N ILE A 176 -6.85 -2.35 1.15
CA ILE A 176 -5.49 -2.65 0.69
C ILE A 176 -5.21 -2.29 -0.78
N ASP A 177 -6.26 -2.04 -1.58
CA ASP A 177 -6.18 -1.72 -3.01
C ASP A 177 -5.82 -0.24 -3.25
N LEU A 178 -4.64 0.18 -2.78
CA LEU A 178 -4.17 1.57 -2.78
C LEU A 178 -3.07 1.86 -3.81
N ASP A 179 -3.17 1.25 -4.99
CA ASP A 179 -2.20 1.30 -6.08
C ASP A 179 -2.55 2.33 -7.18
N LYS A 180 -3.40 3.31 -6.85
CA LYS A 180 -3.80 4.36 -7.81
C LYS A 180 -2.71 5.41 -7.93
N TYR A 181 -2.44 5.82 -9.17
CA TYR A 181 -1.50 6.89 -9.48
C TYR A 181 -2.13 8.05 -10.27
N THR A 182 -1.51 9.22 -10.19
CA THR A 182 -1.87 10.40 -11.00
C THR A 182 -0.64 11.23 -11.37
N PHE A 183 -0.79 12.09 -12.38
CA PHE A 183 0.28 12.99 -12.83
C PHE A 183 0.46 14.13 -11.81
N PRO A 184 1.69 14.54 -11.47
CA PRO A 184 1.95 15.47 -10.35
C PRO A 184 1.54 16.92 -10.63
N ILE A 185 1.44 17.34 -11.89
CA ILE A 185 1.05 18.70 -12.29
C ILE A 185 -0.42 18.69 -12.79
N PRO A 186 -1.29 19.61 -12.36
CA PRO A 186 -2.64 19.67 -12.90
C PRO A 186 -2.65 20.03 -14.39
N LEU A 187 -3.46 19.32 -15.18
CA LEU A 187 -3.45 19.40 -16.65
C LEU A 187 -3.79 20.77 -17.25
N HIS A 188 -4.30 21.72 -16.46
CA HIS A 188 -4.64 23.07 -16.93
C HIS A 188 -3.46 24.06 -16.82
N TYR A 189 -2.36 23.68 -16.16
CA TYR A 189 -1.14 24.47 -16.15
C TYR A 189 -0.31 24.22 -17.40
N ASN A 190 0.49 25.20 -17.80
CA ASN A 190 1.49 25.04 -18.84
C ASN A 190 2.70 24.28 -18.28
N TYR A 191 3.05 23.15 -18.91
CA TYR A 191 4.22 22.36 -18.54
C TYR A 191 4.82 21.64 -19.76
N SER A 192 6.10 21.33 -19.69
CA SER A 192 6.78 20.48 -20.68
C SER A 192 7.76 19.52 -20.01
N TYR A 193 7.92 18.34 -20.58
CA TYR A 193 8.85 17.33 -20.11
C TYR A 193 9.18 16.36 -21.23
N ARG A 194 10.38 15.77 -21.19
CA ARG A 194 10.87 14.75 -22.11
C ARG A 194 11.66 13.70 -21.34
N SER A 195 11.96 12.56 -21.96
CA SER A 195 12.86 11.61 -21.31
C SER A 195 14.25 12.24 -21.19
N THR A 196 14.71 12.35 -19.94
CA THR A 196 16.03 12.89 -19.58
C THR A 196 16.77 11.95 -18.65
N TRP A 197 16.28 10.72 -18.51
CA TRP A 197 16.91 9.71 -17.68
C TRP A 197 18.32 9.40 -18.18
N GLY A 198 19.28 9.29 -17.27
CA GLY A 198 20.66 8.92 -17.62
C GLY A 198 21.50 10.05 -18.23
N THR A 199 20.92 11.23 -18.50
CA THR A 199 21.71 12.36 -19.03
C THR A 199 22.76 12.83 -18.02
N GLY A 200 23.91 13.29 -18.49
CA GLY A 200 24.97 13.79 -17.62
C GLY A 200 24.53 15.02 -16.81
N ARG A 201 24.93 15.08 -15.54
CA ARG A 201 24.80 16.26 -14.68
C ARG A 201 26.19 16.84 -14.42
N ASN A 202 26.38 18.11 -14.79
CA ASN A 202 27.70 18.77 -14.72
C ASN A 202 28.05 19.31 -13.33
N TRP A 203 27.05 19.54 -12.47
CA TRP A 203 27.25 20.11 -11.14
C TRP A 203 27.38 19.00 -10.08
N GLY A 204 28.52 18.98 -9.38
CA GLY A 204 28.81 17.98 -8.34
C GLY A 204 29.43 16.66 -8.85
N GLY A 205 30.16 16.69 -9.97
CA GLY A 205 30.92 15.56 -10.50
C GLY A 205 30.21 14.75 -11.59
N ARG A 206 30.76 13.58 -11.95
CA ARG A 206 30.18 12.67 -12.96
C ARG A 206 28.94 11.96 -12.39
N ARG A 207 27.78 12.59 -12.57
CA ARG A 207 26.49 12.03 -12.15
C ARG A 207 25.57 11.87 -13.34
N ILE A 208 24.67 10.89 -13.24
CA ILE A 208 23.55 10.76 -14.17
C ILE A 208 22.30 11.45 -13.59
N HIS A 209 21.38 11.81 -14.48
CA HIS A 209 20.09 12.31 -14.10
C HIS A 209 19.14 11.14 -13.74
N GLU A 210 18.96 10.93 -12.44
CA GLU A 210 18.08 9.90 -11.87
C GLU A 210 16.62 10.37 -11.75
N GLY A 211 16.10 10.97 -12.83
CA GLY A 211 14.74 11.50 -12.83
C GLY A 211 14.28 12.05 -14.17
N THR A 212 13.14 12.73 -14.13
CA THR A 212 12.59 13.52 -15.24
C THR A 212 12.25 14.90 -14.73
N ASP A 213 12.70 15.92 -15.44
CA ASP A 213 12.42 17.31 -15.11
C ASP A 213 11.15 17.75 -15.85
N ILE A 214 10.16 18.22 -15.08
CA ILE A 214 8.90 18.77 -15.58
C ILE A 214 8.96 20.28 -15.41
N PHE A 215 9.24 20.99 -16.51
CA PHE A 215 9.32 22.45 -16.54
C PHE A 215 7.92 23.04 -16.43
N ALA A 216 7.74 23.95 -15.48
CA ALA A 216 6.51 24.67 -15.25
C ALA A 216 6.84 26.00 -14.53
N GLY A 217 5.94 26.98 -14.59
CA GLY A 217 6.15 28.27 -13.95
C GLY A 217 6.29 28.17 -12.41
N TYR A 218 6.97 29.14 -11.80
CA TYR A 218 7.02 29.28 -10.35
C TYR A 218 5.63 29.24 -9.74
N GLY A 219 5.49 28.57 -8.60
CA GLY A 219 4.22 28.46 -7.89
C GLY A 219 3.23 27.46 -8.51
N THR A 220 3.56 26.80 -9.63
CA THR A 220 2.71 25.73 -10.16
C THR A 220 2.50 24.67 -9.08
N PRO A 221 1.25 24.30 -8.73
CA PRO A 221 0.98 23.32 -7.67
C PRO A 221 1.52 21.95 -8.04
N ILE A 222 2.18 21.31 -7.07
CA ILE A 222 2.65 19.94 -7.16
C ILE A 222 1.77 19.07 -6.28
N ARG A 223 1.26 17.98 -6.85
CA ARG A 223 0.40 17.02 -6.17
C ARG A 223 1.11 15.68 -5.97
N SER A 224 0.76 14.98 -4.90
CA SER A 224 1.18 13.60 -4.68
C SER A 224 0.72 12.72 -5.85
N THR A 225 1.62 11.88 -6.33
CA THR A 225 1.34 10.95 -7.44
C THR A 225 0.65 9.68 -6.98
N CYS A 226 0.62 9.36 -5.69
CA CYS A 226 0.22 8.06 -5.14
C CYS A 226 -0.45 8.18 -3.76
N TYR A 227 -1.03 7.07 -3.30
CA TYR A 227 -1.26 6.87 -1.86
C TYR A 227 0.09 6.55 -1.22
N GLY A 228 0.41 7.22 -0.13
CA GLY A 228 1.71 7.04 0.51
C GLY A 228 1.85 7.87 1.77
N TYR A 229 3.05 7.84 2.34
CA TYR A 229 3.42 8.68 3.47
C TYR A 229 4.64 9.52 3.13
N ILE A 230 4.76 10.67 3.78
CA ILE A 230 5.93 11.54 3.65
C ILE A 230 7.07 10.94 4.47
N GLU A 231 7.90 10.15 3.80
CA GLU A 231 9.10 9.57 4.40
C GLU A 231 10.13 10.65 4.71
N LEU A 232 10.25 11.63 3.82
CA LEU A 232 11.31 12.63 3.92
C LEU A 232 10.83 13.99 3.42
N MET A 233 11.24 15.04 4.12
CA MET A 233 10.89 16.41 3.81
C MET A 233 12.03 17.31 4.28
N GLY A 234 12.37 18.35 3.50
CA GLY A 234 13.37 19.34 3.91
C GLY A 234 14.39 19.68 2.83
N TRP A 235 15.48 20.34 3.24
CA TRP A 235 16.52 20.81 2.33
C TRP A 235 17.57 19.74 2.04
N ASN A 236 18.04 19.64 0.79
CA ASN A 236 19.37 19.13 0.50
C ASN A 236 20.12 20.01 -0.51
N ARG A 237 21.45 19.90 -0.52
CA ARG A 237 22.32 20.75 -1.36
C ARG A 237 22.00 20.68 -2.85
N PHE A 238 21.58 19.53 -3.36
CA PHE A 238 21.35 19.32 -4.79
C PHE A 238 19.91 19.63 -5.22
N GLY A 239 18.93 19.08 -4.51
CA GLY A 239 17.51 19.17 -4.82
C GLY A 239 16.78 20.34 -4.14
N GLY A 240 17.45 21.13 -3.31
CA GLY A 240 16.80 22.23 -2.59
C GLY A 240 15.73 21.72 -1.64
N TRP A 241 14.57 22.39 -1.63
CA TRP A 241 13.39 21.86 -0.93
C TRP A 241 12.85 20.65 -1.67
N ARG A 242 12.72 19.54 -0.94
CA ARG A 242 12.31 18.26 -1.48
C ARG A 242 11.35 17.49 -0.57
N ILE A 243 10.53 16.66 -1.18
CA ILE A 243 9.64 15.69 -0.53
C ILE A 243 9.95 14.30 -1.10
N GLY A 244 10.05 13.31 -0.22
CA GLY A 244 10.07 11.90 -0.53
C GLY A 244 8.79 11.24 -0.03
N ILE A 245 8.03 10.61 -0.94
CA ILE A 245 6.80 9.91 -0.61
C ILE A 245 6.98 8.44 -0.95
N ARG A 246 6.79 7.54 0.02
CA ARG A 246 6.76 6.10 -0.27
C ARG A 246 5.33 5.60 -0.32
N ASP A 247 5.03 4.85 -1.38
CA ASP A 247 3.72 4.24 -1.59
C ASP A 247 3.64 2.81 -1.05
N THR A 248 2.43 2.23 -1.09
CA THR A 248 2.19 0.84 -0.64
C THR A 248 2.85 -0.21 -1.52
N GLN A 249 3.31 0.17 -2.73
CA GLN A 249 4.02 -0.71 -3.67
C GLN A 249 5.56 -0.56 -3.56
N ASN A 250 6.02 0.09 -2.48
CA ASN A 250 7.43 0.32 -2.17
C ASN A 250 8.17 1.18 -3.22
N ASN A 251 7.44 1.97 -4.02
CA ASN A 251 8.02 3.03 -4.83
C ASN A 251 8.26 4.24 -3.92
N TYR A 252 9.46 4.80 -3.97
CA TYR A 252 9.80 6.09 -3.38
C TYR A 252 9.79 7.15 -4.47
N HIS A 253 8.85 8.09 -4.34
CA HIS A 253 8.59 9.20 -5.24
C HIS A 253 9.32 10.42 -4.72
N TYR A 254 10.28 10.92 -5.49
CA TYR A 254 11.13 12.03 -5.13
C TYR A 254 10.71 13.29 -5.87
N PHE A 255 10.38 14.34 -5.13
CA PHE A 255 10.00 15.66 -5.64
C PHE A 255 11.03 16.67 -5.17
N ALA A 256 11.69 17.37 -6.08
CA ALA A 256 12.73 18.34 -5.73
C ALA A 256 12.58 19.66 -6.49
N HIS A 257 13.37 20.63 -6.07
CA HIS A 257 13.38 22.02 -6.52
C HIS A 257 12.10 22.79 -6.17
N LEU A 258 11.42 22.39 -5.08
CA LEU A 258 10.19 23.04 -4.65
C LEU A 258 10.46 24.49 -4.25
N ALA A 259 9.50 25.39 -4.52
CA ALA A 259 9.51 26.74 -3.96
C ALA A 259 9.17 26.70 -2.46
N GLY A 260 8.28 25.78 -2.08
CA GLY A 260 7.87 25.53 -0.70
C GLY A 260 6.96 24.32 -0.60
N PHE A 261 6.59 24.00 0.63
CA PHE A 261 5.68 22.90 0.96
C PHE A 261 4.27 23.43 1.21
N ARG A 262 3.25 22.58 1.04
CA ARG A 262 1.91 22.91 1.52
C ARG A 262 1.96 23.20 3.02
N LYS A 263 1.28 24.25 3.48
CA LYS A 263 1.13 24.57 4.90
C LYS A 263 0.61 23.36 5.70
N GLY A 264 1.21 23.11 6.85
CA GLY A 264 0.82 22.04 7.79
C GLY A 264 1.24 20.63 7.39
N LEU A 265 1.94 20.47 6.26
CA LEU A 265 2.53 19.21 5.86
C LEU A 265 3.74 18.87 6.73
N LYS A 266 3.88 17.61 7.17
CA LYS A 266 5.05 17.13 7.93
C LYS A 266 5.44 15.70 7.55
N GLN A 267 6.65 15.29 7.94
CA GLN A 267 7.09 13.90 7.82
C GLN A 267 6.13 12.98 8.59
N GLY A 268 5.85 11.81 8.03
CA GLY A 268 4.89 10.83 8.54
C GLY A 268 3.43 11.06 8.10
N ASP A 269 3.09 12.21 7.52
CA ASP A 269 1.72 12.46 7.03
C ASP A 269 1.37 11.50 5.88
N ILE A 270 0.14 10.98 5.91
CA ILE A 270 -0.42 10.15 4.84
C ILE A 270 -1.11 11.02 3.80
N VAL A 271 -0.70 10.87 2.54
CA VAL A 271 -1.24 11.57 1.38
C VAL A 271 -1.98 10.62 0.43
N LYS A 272 -2.81 11.19 -0.44
CA LYS A 272 -3.48 10.48 -1.54
C LYS A 272 -3.15 11.06 -2.93
N PRO A 273 -3.39 10.30 -4.02
CA PRO A 273 -3.16 10.81 -5.37
C PRO A 273 -3.93 12.10 -5.62
N GLY A 274 -3.24 13.12 -6.11
CA GLY A 274 -3.81 14.42 -6.43
C GLY A 274 -3.87 15.40 -5.26
N GLU A 275 -3.43 15.01 -4.07
CA GLU A 275 -3.31 15.90 -2.92
C GLU A 275 -2.16 16.90 -3.10
N LEU A 276 -2.41 18.19 -2.87
CA LEU A 276 -1.39 19.24 -2.94
C LEU A 276 -0.28 18.96 -1.92
N ILE A 277 0.98 19.01 -2.32
CA ILE A 277 2.14 18.79 -1.42
C ILE A 277 3.13 19.96 -1.44
N GLY A 278 3.08 20.82 -2.45
CA GLY A 278 3.95 21.99 -2.55
C GLY A 278 3.81 22.67 -3.89
N SER A 279 4.82 23.41 -4.29
CA SER A 279 4.81 24.18 -5.54
C SER A 279 6.15 24.20 -6.24
N VAL A 280 6.12 24.33 -7.57
CA VAL A 280 7.31 24.38 -8.43
C VAL A 280 8.15 25.61 -8.08
N GLY A 281 9.45 25.40 -7.96
CA GLY A 281 10.44 26.45 -7.75
C GLY A 281 11.71 26.20 -8.54
N SER A 282 12.80 26.75 -8.04
CA SER A 282 14.16 26.61 -8.59
C SER A 282 15.20 26.47 -7.48
N THR A 283 14.81 25.86 -6.36
CA THR A 283 15.66 25.77 -5.18
C THR A 283 16.69 24.65 -5.31
N GLY A 284 17.91 24.88 -4.84
CA GLY A 284 18.99 23.88 -4.83
C GLY A 284 20.33 24.42 -5.31
N TYR A 285 21.28 23.50 -5.53
CA TYR A 285 22.68 23.78 -5.88
C TYR A 285 23.39 24.76 -4.94
N GLY A 286 23.21 24.59 -3.63
CA GLY A 286 23.82 25.44 -2.62
C GLY A 286 23.34 25.21 -1.18
N PRO A 287 23.74 26.09 -0.24
CA PRO A 287 23.22 26.10 1.13
C PRO A 287 21.70 26.37 1.18
N PRO A 288 21.03 26.07 2.32
CA PRO A 288 19.61 26.35 2.52
C PRO A 288 19.18 27.75 2.04
N GLY A 289 18.11 27.80 1.25
CA GLY A 289 17.58 29.04 0.68
C GLY A 289 18.11 29.41 -0.72
N THR A 290 19.08 28.67 -1.26
CA THR A 290 19.60 28.92 -2.63
C THR A 290 18.50 28.71 -3.68
N ALA A 291 18.22 29.71 -4.51
CA ALA A 291 17.24 29.62 -5.60
C ALA A 291 17.72 30.34 -6.87
N GLY A 292 17.05 30.10 -8.01
CA GLY A 292 17.25 30.87 -9.23
C GLY A 292 18.45 30.46 -10.10
N LYS A 293 19.17 29.40 -9.74
CA LYS A 293 20.36 28.91 -10.50
C LYS A 293 20.02 28.15 -11.78
N PHE A 294 18.73 27.86 -12.01
CA PHE A 294 18.21 27.12 -13.16
C PHE A 294 16.74 27.46 -13.38
N PRO A 295 16.17 27.21 -14.57
CA PRO A 295 14.76 27.46 -14.85
C PRO A 295 13.83 26.70 -13.88
N PRO A 296 12.65 27.23 -13.55
CA PRO A 296 11.74 26.57 -12.63
C PRO A 296 11.25 25.23 -13.20
N HIS A 297 11.34 24.18 -12.40
CA HIS A 297 10.90 22.83 -12.76
C HIS A 297 10.67 21.97 -11.53
N LEU A 298 9.84 20.95 -11.67
CA LEU A 298 9.80 19.82 -10.74
C LEU A 298 10.79 18.77 -11.23
N HIS A 299 11.84 18.51 -10.46
CA HIS A 299 12.60 17.28 -10.64
C HIS A 299 11.85 16.13 -9.98
N TYR A 300 11.45 15.14 -10.78
CA TYR A 300 10.70 13.98 -10.33
C TYR A 300 11.53 12.70 -10.50
N GLY A 301 11.83 12.01 -9.41
CA GLY A 301 12.60 10.76 -9.39
C GLY A 301 11.77 9.59 -8.86
N LEU A 302 12.15 8.38 -9.28
CA LEU A 302 11.58 7.14 -8.75
C LEU A 302 12.68 6.19 -8.30
N TYR A 303 12.47 5.62 -7.11
CA TYR A 303 13.42 4.73 -6.46
C TYR A 303 12.68 3.55 -5.82
N LYS A 304 13.37 2.43 -5.62
CA LYS A 304 12.82 1.24 -4.95
C LYS A 304 13.85 0.61 -4.04
N PHE A 305 13.37 0.06 -2.92
CA PHE A 305 14.18 -0.76 -2.03
C PHE A 305 13.98 -2.25 -2.35
N ASN A 306 15.06 -2.99 -2.61
CA ASN A 306 14.99 -4.41 -2.98
C ASN A 306 15.21 -5.39 -1.80
N GLY A 307 15.23 -4.88 -0.57
CA GLY A 307 15.58 -5.66 0.63
C GLY A 307 17.05 -5.49 1.06
N ARG A 308 17.91 -4.90 0.23
CA ARG A 308 19.32 -4.64 0.54
C ARG A 308 19.75 -3.22 0.22
N THR A 309 19.41 -2.76 -0.99
CA THR A 309 19.81 -1.46 -1.51
C THR A 309 18.61 -0.74 -2.12
N THR A 310 18.72 0.58 -2.17
CA THR A 310 17.80 1.43 -2.93
C THR A 310 18.41 1.71 -4.30
N TYR A 311 17.61 1.58 -5.35
CA TYR A 311 18.02 1.86 -6.73
C TYR A 311 17.02 2.78 -7.40
N SER A 312 17.51 3.61 -8.31
CA SER A 312 16.72 4.55 -9.11
C SER A 312 16.27 3.88 -10.42
N TYR A 313 15.15 4.32 -11.00
CA TYR A 313 14.70 3.86 -12.33
C TYR A 313 13.91 4.95 -13.07
N ASP A 314 13.86 4.82 -14.40
CA ASP A 314 13.29 5.85 -15.30
C ASP A 314 11.81 6.17 -14.95
N PRO A 315 11.49 7.40 -14.51
CA PRO A 315 10.13 7.79 -14.21
C PRO A 315 9.32 8.21 -15.44
N PHE A 316 9.95 8.48 -16.58
CA PHE A 316 9.28 9.01 -17.76
C PHE A 316 8.12 8.13 -18.26
N PRO A 317 8.26 6.79 -18.39
CA PRO A 317 7.15 5.92 -18.80
C PRO A 317 5.95 5.98 -17.85
N SER A 318 6.20 6.09 -16.54
CA SER A 318 5.16 6.20 -15.53
C SER A 318 4.45 7.54 -15.62
N LEU A 319 5.20 8.64 -15.68
CA LEU A 319 4.67 9.98 -15.89
C LEU A 319 3.78 10.06 -17.13
N LYS A 320 4.22 9.48 -18.25
CA LYS A 320 3.45 9.50 -19.50
C LYS A 320 2.13 8.75 -19.38
N ARG A 321 2.15 7.55 -18.78
CA ARG A 321 0.92 6.77 -18.53
C ARG A 321 -0.05 7.50 -17.61
N TRP A 322 0.45 8.13 -16.54
CA TRP A 322 -0.40 8.85 -15.60
C TRP A 322 -1.01 10.12 -16.22
N GLU A 323 -0.24 10.85 -17.04
CA GLU A 323 -0.74 11.99 -17.82
C GLU A 323 -1.88 11.57 -18.76
N LEU A 324 -1.68 10.50 -19.52
CA LEU A 324 -2.67 9.97 -20.46
C LEU A 324 -3.95 9.50 -19.75
N SER A 325 -3.79 8.75 -18.66
CA SER A 325 -4.92 8.29 -17.83
C SER A 325 -5.73 9.48 -17.30
N LEU A 326 -5.06 10.53 -16.83
CA LEU A 326 -5.72 11.74 -16.33
C LEU A 326 -6.47 12.48 -17.44
N LYS A 327 -5.86 12.61 -18.63
CA LYS A 327 -6.51 13.20 -19.82
C LYS A 327 -7.76 12.41 -20.22
N GLN A 328 -7.68 11.08 -20.22
CA GLN A 328 -8.81 10.21 -20.57
C GLN A 328 -9.95 10.34 -19.55
N LYS A 329 -9.65 10.35 -18.25
CA LYS A 329 -10.64 10.59 -17.18
C LYS A 329 -11.34 11.94 -17.36
N MET A 330 -10.60 13.00 -17.67
CA MET A 330 -11.18 14.33 -17.92
C MET A 330 -12.10 14.34 -19.16
N LYS A 331 -11.69 13.67 -20.25
CA LYS A 331 -12.55 13.51 -21.44
C LYS A 331 -13.86 12.79 -21.11
N ILE A 332 -13.80 11.71 -20.33
CA ILE A 332 -14.99 10.95 -19.92
C ILE A 332 -15.91 11.80 -19.04
N LYS A 333 -15.37 12.52 -18.05
CA LYS A 333 -16.16 13.44 -17.21
C LYS A 333 -16.88 14.51 -18.04
N LYS A 334 -16.16 15.13 -18.98
CA LYS A 334 -16.75 16.12 -19.90
C LYS A 334 -17.89 15.53 -20.73
N LYS A 335 -17.72 14.31 -21.27
CA LYS A 335 -18.79 13.59 -21.99
C LYS A 335 -20.02 13.31 -21.13
N LYS A 336 -19.83 13.08 -19.83
CA LYS A 336 -20.92 12.84 -18.86
C LYS A 336 -21.55 14.14 -18.30
N GLY A 337 -21.22 15.31 -18.84
CA GLY A 337 -21.72 16.60 -18.35
C GLY A 337 -21.20 17.00 -16.97
N GLN A 338 -20.23 16.27 -16.41
CA GLN A 338 -19.66 16.57 -15.09
C GLN A 338 -18.61 17.67 -15.24
N LYS A 339 -18.78 18.79 -14.51
CA LYS A 339 -17.76 19.83 -14.46
C LYS A 339 -16.45 19.24 -13.87
N PRO A 340 -15.27 19.60 -14.41
CA PRO A 340 -14.02 19.25 -13.78
C PRO A 340 -13.97 19.93 -12.40
N THR A 341 -13.97 19.14 -11.34
CA THR A 341 -13.73 19.62 -9.98
C THR A 341 -12.24 19.87 -9.84
N TRP A 342 -11.80 21.11 -10.07
CA TRP A 342 -10.49 21.57 -9.60
C TRP A 342 -10.62 21.84 -8.10
N ASN A 343 -9.70 21.31 -7.31
CA ASN A 343 -9.79 21.47 -5.86
C ASN A 343 -9.49 22.94 -5.56
N SER A 344 -10.40 23.67 -4.94
CA SER A 344 -10.19 25.10 -4.60
C SER A 344 -8.96 25.30 -3.69
N ASN A 345 -8.47 24.22 -3.07
CA ASN A 345 -7.23 24.17 -2.30
C ASN A 345 -5.95 24.25 -3.15
N ASP A 346 -5.99 24.07 -4.47
CA ASP A 346 -4.80 24.25 -5.34
C ASP A 346 -4.40 25.73 -5.49
N VAL A 347 -5.23 26.67 -5.01
CA VAL A 347 -5.04 28.12 -5.16
C VAL A 347 -4.36 28.75 -3.93
N LYS A 348 -4.34 28.05 -2.78
CA LYS A 348 -3.69 28.54 -1.55
C LYS A 348 -2.39 27.78 -1.32
N ILE A 349 -1.31 28.25 -1.95
CA ILE A 349 0.08 27.85 -1.67
C ILE A 349 0.64 28.76 -0.60
#